data_AF-A0A4Y1RT44-F1
#
_entry.id   AF-A0A4Y1RT44-F1
#
_cell.length_a   1.000
_cell.length_b   1.000
_cell.length_c   1.000
_cell.angle_alpha   90.00
_cell.angle_beta   90.00
_cell.angle_gamma   90.00
#
_symmetry.space_group_name_H-M   'P 1'
#
loop_
_entity.id
_entity.type
_entity.pdbx_description
1 polymer ?
#
loop_
_entity_poly.entity_id
_entity_poly.type
_entity_poly.pdbx_seq_one_letter_code
_entity_poly.pdbx_strand_id
1 'polypeptide(L)'
;MDKAHPLSTPMVVRSLDIKKDPYRPKGDDEMVLGPEVPYLSAIGALLYLAQCTRPDISFSVNLLARYSSAPTWRHWTGIKHVLRYLRGTTYMGLFYSSESTNAQSIIGYADAGYLSDPHQGRSQTGYVFTCGGTAISWRSTKQTLVATSSNHSEILALHEASRECVWLRSVIHHIRSTCALPQQQTLQQF
;
A
#
# COMPACT_ATOMS: atom_id res chain seq x y z
N MET A 1 4.22 22.07 -10.04
CA MET A 1 4.69 20.73 -10.48
C MET A 1 4.62 20.56 -12.01
N ASP A 2 4.39 21.65 -12.74
CA ASP A 2 3.86 21.58 -14.11
C ASP A 2 4.91 21.26 -15.16
N LYS A 3 6.20 21.36 -14.80
CA LYS A 3 7.36 21.06 -15.67
C LYS A 3 8.08 19.75 -15.30
N ALA A 4 7.51 18.93 -14.42
CA ALA A 4 8.18 17.71 -13.96
C ALA A 4 8.05 16.58 -14.99
N HIS A 5 9.16 15.97 -15.40
CA HIS A 5 9.14 14.80 -16.29
C HIS A 5 8.51 13.59 -15.56
N PRO A 6 7.42 13.00 -16.07
CA PRO A 6 6.77 11.85 -15.45
C PRO A 6 7.68 10.62 -15.30
N LEU A 7 7.35 9.73 -14.37
CA LEU A 7 8.00 8.42 -14.22
C LEU A 7 6.94 7.31 -14.31
N SER A 8 7.36 6.11 -14.72
CA SER A 8 6.47 4.96 -14.93
C SER A 8 6.29 4.08 -13.69
N THR A 9 7.19 4.17 -12.71
CA THR A 9 7.10 3.42 -11.45
C THR A 9 7.01 4.39 -10.27
N PRO A 10 6.34 4.02 -9.17
CA PRO A 10 6.22 4.87 -8.00
C PRO A 10 7.52 4.98 -7.19
N MET A 11 8.44 4.05 -7.39
CA MET A 11 9.70 3.97 -6.67
C MET A 11 10.77 3.25 -7.50
N VAL A 12 12.03 3.57 -7.22
CA VAL A 12 13.21 2.83 -7.70
C VAL A 12 13.22 1.43 -7.09
N VAL A 13 13.56 0.42 -7.90
CA VAL A 13 13.72 -0.97 -7.44
C VAL A 13 14.70 -1.02 -6.26
N ARG A 14 14.26 -1.65 -5.17
CA ARG A 14 15.08 -1.77 -3.96
C ARG A 14 16.03 -2.95 -4.07
N SER A 15 17.23 -2.73 -3.57
CA SER A 15 18.19 -3.80 -3.30
C SER A 15 17.97 -4.33 -1.89
N LEU A 16 17.99 -5.65 -1.73
CA LEU A 16 18.00 -6.30 -0.41
C LEU A 16 19.39 -6.27 0.25
N ASP A 17 20.43 -5.92 -0.51
CA ASP A 17 21.74 -5.59 0.06
C ASP A 17 21.65 -4.25 0.82
N ILE A 18 21.88 -4.32 2.14
CA ILE A 18 21.84 -3.21 3.11
C ILE A 18 22.62 -2.00 2.62
N LYS A 19 23.79 -2.21 1.99
CA LYS A 19 24.65 -1.10 1.55
C LYS A 19 24.16 -0.43 0.27
N LYS A 20 23.36 -1.15 -0.53
CA LYS A 20 22.86 -0.70 -1.83
C LYS A 20 21.40 -0.25 -1.79
N ASP A 21 20.74 -0.32 -0.64
CA ASP A 21 19.37 0.17 -0.50
C ASP A 21 19.33 1.70 -0.67
N PRO A 22 18.67 2.23 -1.71
CA PRO A 22 18.61 3.67 -1.96
C PRO A 22 17.88 4.43 -0.84
N TYR A 23 17.06 3.75 -0.05
CA TYR A 23 16.27 4.32 1.05
C TYR A 23 16.74 3.82 2.42
N ARG A 24 18.02 3.48 2.56
CA ARG A 24 18.60 3.06 3.84
C ARG A 24 18.44 4.13 4.93
N PRO A 25 18.40 3.73 6.22
CA PRO A 25 18.48 4.67 7.34
C PRO A 25 19.66 5.63 7.21
N LYS A 26 19.55 6.77 7.91
CA LYS A 26 20.57 7.81 7.95
C LYS A 26 21.93 7.19 8.33
N GLY A 27 22.93 7.38 7.47
CA GLY A 27 24.32 7.07 7.82
C GLY A 27 24.92 8.13 8.75
N ASP A 28 26.08 7.83 9.34
CA ASP A 28 26.76 8.77 10.26
C ASP A 28 27.21 10.05 9.54
N ASP A 29 27.63 9.94 8.28
CA ASP A 29 28.09 11.06 7.45
C ASP A 29 26.94 11.90 6.86
N GLU A 30 25.68 11.56 7.17
CA GLU A 30 24.52 12.20 6.56
C GLU A 30 23.79 13.15 7.49
N MET A 31 23.44 14.30 6.93
CA MET A 31 22.60 15.27 7.61
C MET A 31 21.12 14.92 7.46
N VAL A 32 20.39 15.12 8.56
CA VAL A 32 18.93 15.11 8.56
C VAL A 32 18.44 16.34 7.82
N LEU A 33 17.36 16.21 7.05
CA LEU A 33 16.71 17.36 6.41
C LEU A 33 16.24 18.36 7.46
N GLY A 34 16.49 19.63 7.21
CA GLY A 34 16.00 20.69 8.08
C GLY A 34 14.52 21.00 7.82
N PRO A 35 13.94 21.91 8.62
CA PRO A 35 12.53 22.28 8.54
C PRO A 35 12.15 22.98 7.22
N GLU A 36 13.12 23.45 6.45
CA GLU A 36 12.92 24.04 5.12
C GLU A 36 12.36 23.04 4.09
N VAL A 37 12.58 21.74 4.31
CA VAL A 37 12.02 20.69 3.46
C VAL A 37 10.77 20.11 4.13
N PRO A 38 9.56 20.27 3.55
CA PRO A 38 8.31 19.86 4.17
C PRO A 38 8.06 18.34 4.03
N TYR A 39 8.98 17.52 4.55
CA TYR A 39 8.96 16.06 4.41
C TYR A 39 7.69 15.44 4.99
N LEU A 40 7.37 15.75 6.24
CA LEU A 40 6.20 15.21 6.94
C LEU A 40 4.89 15.62 6.28
N SER A 41 4.79 16.88 5.83
CA SER A 41 3.62 17.38 5.12
C SER A 41 3.42 16.63 3.80
N ALA A 42 4.50 16.42 3.04
CA ALA A 42 4.44 15.64 1.80
C ALA A 42 4.05 14.17 2.06
N ILE A 43 4.59 13.53 3.10
CA ILE A 43 4.20 12.18 3.51
C ILE A 43 2.72 12.12 3.88
N GLY A 44 2.21 13.08 4.67
CA GLY A 44 0.80 13.13 5.05
C GLY A 44 -0.13 13.22 3.84
N ALA A 45 0.19 14.12 2.89
CA ALA A 45 -0.58 14.26 1.66
C ALA A 45 -0.53 12.98 0.79
N LEU A 46 0.64 12.35 0.70
CA LEU A 46 0.81 11.09 -0.03
C LEU A 46 0.11 9.91 0.65
N LEU A 47 0.08 9.86 1.98
CA LEU A 47 -0.62 8.83 2.75
C LEU A 47 -2.13 8.91 2.51
N TYR A 48 -2.69 10.12 2.43
CA TYR A 48 -4.09 10.30 2.06
C TYR A 48 -4.40 9.69 0.69
N LEU A 49 -3.61 10.01 -0.34
CA LEU A 49 -3.77 9.43 -1.67
C LEU A 49 -3.61 7.90 -1.63
N ALA A 50 -2.56 7.42 -0.96
CA ALA A 50 -2.23 6.01 -0.83
C ALA A 50 -3.33 5.19 -0.15
N GLN A 51 -4.09 5.77 0.78
CA GLN A 51 -5.12 5.08 1.54
C GLN A 51 -6.52 5.21 0.93
N CYS A 52 -6.78 6.29 0.17
CA CYS A 52 -8.13 6.59 -0.33
C CYS A 52 -8.32 6.27 -1.82
N THR A 53 -7.31 6.48 -2.67
CA THR A 53 -7.52 6.47 -4.14
C THR A 53 -6.43 5.78 -4.95
N ARG A 54 -5.22 5.63 -4.41
CA ARG A 54 -4.03 5.16 -5.12
C ARG A 54 -3.36 3.98 -4.41
N PRO A 55 -3.92 2.76 -4.50
CA PRO A 55 -3.31 1.56 -3.91
C PRO A 55 -1.90 1.25 -4.44
N ASP A 56 -1.63 1.64 -5.68
CA ASP A 56 -0.36 1.41 -6.37
C ASP A 56 0.83 2.15 -5.75
N ILE A 57 0.61 3.24 -5.03
CA ILE A 57 1.68 3.95 -4.31
C ILE A 57 1.83 3.52 -2.83
N SER A 58 0.92 2.68 -2.31
CA SER A 58 0.84 2.41 -0.87
C SER A 58 2.14 1.87 -0.28
N PHE A 59 2.81 0.93 -0.97
CA PHE A 59 4.10 0.41 -0.51
C PHE A 59 5.17 1.53 -0.43
N SER A 60 5.28 2.30 -1.51
CA SER A 60 6.29 3.35 -1.67
C SER A 60 6.17 4.42 -0.59
N VAL A 61 4.94 4.87 -0.31
CA VAL A 61 4.66 5.88 0.70
C VAL A 61 4.89 5.33 2.11
N ASN A 62 4.40 4.11 2.41
CA ASN A 62 4.61 3.48 3.72
C ASN A 62 6.08 3.22 4.03
N LEU A 63 6.92 2.93 3.02
CA LEU A 63 8.35 2.81 3.21
C LEU A 63 8.98 4.16 3.59
N LEU A 64 8.71 5.22 2.81
CA LEU A 64 9.28 6.54 3.04
C LEU A 64 8.81 7.14 4.38
N ALA A 65 7.58 6.85 4.79
CA ALA A 65 7.04 7.29 6.08
C ALA A 65 7.82 6.76 7.29
N ARG A 66 8.57 5.65 7.17
CA ARG A 66 9.39 5.09 8.26
C ARG A 66 10.50 6.02 8.73
N TYR A 67 10.98 6.87 7.83
CA TYR A 67 12.12 7.76 8.08
C TYR A 67 11.68 9.17 8.51
N SER A 68 10.43 9.33 8.91
CA SER A 68 9.83 10.60 9.33
C SER A 68 10.56 11.30 10.48
N SER A 69 11.24 10.54 11.36
CA SER A 69 11.99 11.09 12.49
C SER A 69 13.37 11.65 12.11
N ALA A 70 14.00 11.09 11.09
CA ALA A 70 15.34 11.48 10.63
C ALA A 70 15.45 11.33 9.10
N PRO A 71 14.69 12.10 8.31
CA PRO A 71 14.70 11.99 6.87
C PRO A 71 15.99 12.58 6.29
N THR A 72 16.45 12.06 5.14
CA THR A 72 17.67 12.51 4.45
C THR A 72 17.33 12.94 3.03
N TRP A 73 18.28 13.54 2.32
CA TRP A 73 18.11 13.89 0.90
C TRP A 73 17.74 12.70 0.01
N ARG A 74 18.15 11.47 0.36
CA ARG A 74 17.72 10.26 -0.34
C ARG A 74 16.22 10.02 -0.20
N HIS A 75 15.70 10.14 1.02
CA HIS A 75 14.26 10.00 1.29
C HIS A 75 13.45 11.09 0.58
N TRP A 76 13.93 12.34 0.58
CA TRP A 76 13.28 13.42 -0.16
C TRP A 76 13.26 13.19 -1.66
N THR A 77 14.35 12.64 -2.22
CA THR A 77 14.40 12.24 -3.63
C THR A 77 13.37 11.14 -3.93
N GLY A 78 13.16 10.21 -2.99
CA GLY A 78 12.08 9.22 -3.06
C GLY A 78 10.69 9.85 -3.10
N ILE A 79 10.40 10.83 -2.24
CA ILE A 79 9.13 11.58 -2.28
C ILE A 79 8.94 12.26 -3.65
N LYS A 80 9.97 12.94 -4.16
CA LYS A 80 9.91 13.56 -5.49
C LYS A 80 9.64 12.53 -6.58
N HIS A 81 10.18 11.32 -6.48
CA HIS A 81 9.93 10.23 -7.41
C HIS A 81 8.44 9.86 -7.42
N VAL A 82 7.84 9.63 -6.25
CA VAL A 82 6.40 9.33 -6.12
C VAL A 82 5.56 10.45 -6.73
N LEU A 83 5.90 11.71 -6.47
CA LEU A 83 5.19 12.86 -7.02
C LEU A 83 5.29 12.94 -8.56
N ARG A 84 6.45 12.62 -9.13
CA ARG A 84 6.64 12.54 -10.59
C ARG A 84 5.84 11.41 -11.22
N TYR A 85 5.74 10.27 -10.55
CA TYR A 85 4.90 9.16 -10.97
C TYR A 85 3.41 9.53 -10.94
N LEU A 86 2.94 10.14 -9.85
CA LEU A 86 1.57 10.64 -9.72
C LEU A 86 1.23 11.64 -10.83
N ARG A 87 2.17 12.52 -11.19
CA ARG A 87 2.00 13.46 -12.31
C ARG A 87 1.82 12.75 -13.66
N GLY A 88 2.48 11.61 -13.87
CA GLY A 88 2.32 10.80 -15.09
C GLY A 88 1.05 9.96 -15.13
N THR A 89 0.38 9.80 -13.98
CA THR A 89 -0.73 8.86 -13.78
C THR A 89 -1.95 9.57 -13.22
N THR A 90 -2.13 10.86 -13.50
CA THR A 90 -3.28 11.65 -13.01
C THR A 90 -4.62 11.15 -13.54
N TYR A 91 -4.61 10.42 -14.65
CA TYR A 91 -5.80 9.79 -15.25
C TYR A 91 -6.17 8.45 -14.61
N MET A 92 -5.32 7.88 -13.74
CA MET A 92 -5.61 6.63 -13.04
C MET A 92 -6.47 6.90 -11.80
N GLY A 93 -7.51 6.09 -11.60
CA GLY A 93 -8.39 6.15 -10.44
C GLY A 93 -9.17 4.85 -10.27
N LEU A 94 -9.93 4.76 -9.16
CA LEU A 94 -10.82 3.63 -8.89
C LEU A 94 -12.12 3.83 -9.67
N PHE A 95 -12.46 2.87 -10.54
CA PHE A 95 -13.63 2.95 -11.41
C PHE A 95 -14.62 1.80 -11.12
N TYR A 96 -15.71 2.10 -10.41
CA TYR A 96 -16.74 1.11 -10.10
C TYR A 96 -17.79 1.07 -11.22
N SER A 97 -17.84 -0.03 -11.97
CA SER A 97 -18.84 -0.25 -13.02
C SER A 97 -20.08 -0.98 -12.50
N SER A 98 -21.27 -0.55 -12.93
CA SER A 98 -22.54 -1.24 -12.69
C SER A 98 -22.70 -2.53 -13.51
N GLU A 99 -21.92 -2.69 -14.58
CA GLU A 99 -22.06 -3.79 -15.55
C GLU A 99 -21.21 -5.02 -15.21
N SER A 100 -20.49 -5.01 -14.09
CA SER A 100 -19.62 -6.14 -13.76
C SER A 100 -20.43 -7.42 -13.50
N THR A 101 -20.16 -8.46 -14.28
CA THR A 101 -20.83 -9.78 -14.20
C THR A 101 -20.65 -10.44 -12.82
N ASN A 102 -19.67 -9.97 -12.04
CA ASN A 102 -19.34 -10.36 -10.68
C ASN A 102 -19.58 -9.23 -9.66
N ALA A 103 -20.55 -8.33 -9.90
CA ALA A 103 -20.81 -7.12 -9.09
C ALA A 103 -20.97 -7.33 -7.58
N GLN A 104 -21.07 -8.58 -7.12
CA GLN A 104 -21.36 -8.90 -5.73
C GLN A 104 -20.33 -9.80 -5.04
N SER A 105 -19.29 -10.29 -5.73
CA SER A 105 -18.25 -11.10 -5.11
C SER A 105 -17.05 -10.25 -4.66
N ILE A 106 -16.72 -10.37 -3.39
CA ILE A 106 -15.50 -9.80 -2.82
C ILE A 106 -14.39 -10.81 -3.04
N ILE A 107 -13.31 -10.39 -3.67
CA ILE A 107 -12.12 -11.22 -3.87
C ILE A 107 -10.96 -10.55 -3.13
N GLY A 108 -10.30 -11.31 -2.26
CA GLY A 108 -9.14 -10.85 -1.50
C GLY A 108 -7.86 -11.53 -1.97
N TYR A 109 -6.81 -10.74 -2.12
CA TYR A 109 -5.45 -11.20 -2.37
C TYR A 109 -4.57 -10.78 -1.21
N ALA A 110 -3.67 -11.67 -0.78
CA ALA A 110 -2.69 -11.41 0.26
C ALA A 110 -1.33 -11.89 -0.23
N ASP A 111 -0.28 -11.17 0.15
CA ASP A 111 1.10 -11.45 -0.22
C ASP A 111 2.05 -10.95 0.87
N ALA A 112 3.21 -11.59 0.99
CA ALA A 112 4.24 -11.18 1.93
C ALA A 112 5.65 -11.10 1.32
N GLY A 113 6.27 -9.93 1.44
CA GLY A 113 7.69 -9.75 1.13
C GLY A 113 8.57 -10.17 2.32
N TYR A 114 9.05 -11.41 2.35
CA TYR A 114 9.97 -11.90 3.39
C TYR A 114 11.27 -11.09 3.43
N LEU A 115 11.68 -10.63 4.62
CA LEU A 115 12.91 -9.82 4.83
C LEU A 115 13.03 -8.59 3.90
N SER A 116 11.90 -8.04 3.46
CA SER A 116 11.84 -6.87 2.59
C SER A 116 12.35 -5.57 3.23
N ASP A 117 12.52 -5.55 4.56
CA ASP A 117 13.30 -4.55 5.29
C ASP A 117 14.65 -5.16 5.72
N PRO A 118 15.71 -4.98 4.93
CA PRO A 118 17.01 -5.59 5.21
C PRO A 118 17.72 -4.98 6.42
N HIS A 119 17.29 -3.81 6.90
CA HIS A 119 17.90 -3.12 8.05
C HIS A 119 17.40 -3.64 9.39
N GLN A 120 16.15 -4.10 9.44
CA GLN A 120 15.53 -4.63 10.66
C GLN A 120 15.18 -6.11 10.57
N GLY A 121 15.46 -6.76 9.43
CA GLY A 121 15.07 -8.15 9.18
C GLY A 121 13.56 -8.36 9.25
N ARG A 122 12.78 -7.34 8.84
CA ARG A 122 11.32 -7.35 8.95
C ARG A 122 10.69 -7.61 7.59
N SER A 123 9.64 -8.39 7.57
CA SER A 123 8.86 -8.65 6.36
C SER A 123 7.80 -7.57 6.14
N GLN A 124 7.25 -7.51 4.93
CA GLN A 124 6.16 -6.62 4.54
C GLN A 124 4.93 -7.45 4.26
N THR A 125 3.79 -7.08 4.83
CA THR A 125 2.48 -7.64 4.48
C THR A 125 1.80 -6.72 3.47
N GLY A 126 1.24 -7.30 2.41
CA GLY A 126 0.34 -6.65 1.47
C GLY A 126 -0.98 -7.41 1.37
N TYR A 127 -2.09 -6.67 1.25
CA TYR A 127 -3.35 -7.25 0.78
C TYR A 127 -4.13 -6.25 -0.05
N VAL A 128 -5.00 -6.78 -0.92
CA VAL A 128 -5.98 -6.00 -1.67
C VAL A 128 -7.28 -6.80 -1.81
N PHE A 129 -8.39 -6.15 -1.46
CA PHE A 129 -9.75 -6.63 -1.66
C PHE A 129 -10.38 -5.87 -2.80
N THR A 130 -10.94 -6.61 -3.75
CA THR A 130 -11.67 -6.07 -4.90
C THR A 130 -13.13 -6.46 -4.85
N CYS A 131 -14.00 -5.57 -5.32
CA CYS A 131 -15.43 -5.80 -5.55
C CYS A 131 -15.77 -5.32 -6.96
N GLY A 132 -16.41 -6.17 -7.78
CA GLY A 132 -16.72 -5.82 -9.18
C GLY A 132 -15.47 -5.47 -10.00
N GLY A 133 -14.31 -6.08 -9.69
CA GLY A 133 -13.03 -5.81 -10.35
C GLY A 133 -12.29 -4.56 -9.87
N THR A 134 -12.83 -3.80 -8.91
CA THR A 134 -12.21 -2.56 -8.40
C THR A 134 -11.80 -2.72 -6.94
N ALA A 135 -10.63 -2.19 -6.57
CA ALA A 135 -10.15 -2.22 -5.20
C ALA A 135 -11.08 -1.43 -4.24
N ILE A 136 -11.40 -2.03 -3.09
CA ILE A 136 -12.25 -1.43 -2.04
C ILE A 136 -11.54 -1.31 -0.70
N SER A 137 -10.56 -2.18 -0.43
CA SER A 137 -9.70 -2.11 0.74
C SER A 137 -8.33 -2.68 0.39
N TRP A 138 -7.27 -2.05 0.87
CA TRP A 138 -5.91 -2.49 0.63
C TRP A 138 -5.02 -1.98 1.75
N ARG A 139 -3.87 -2.65 1.90
CA ARG A 139 -2.85 -2.24 2.87
C ARG A 139 -1.49 -2.75 2.42
N SER A 140 -0.46 -1.96 2.71
CA SER A 140 0.93 -2.40 2.65
C SER A 140 1.63 -1.93 3.92
N THR A 141 1.97 -2.86 4.81
CA THR A 141 2.53 -2.54 6.13
C THR A 141 3.74 -3.40 6.49
N LYS A 142 4.64 -2.85 7.29
CA LYS A 142 5.76 -3.61 7.86
C LYS A 142 5.23 -4.52 8.96
N GLN A 143 5.64 -5.79 8.97
CA GLN A 143 5.22 -6.74 10.00
C GLN A 143 5.79 -6.35 11.38
N THR A 144 4.93 -6.43 12.40
CA THR A 144 5.29 -6.18 13.81
C THR A 144 6.00 -7.39 14.43
N LEU A 145 5.82 -8.58 13.88
CA LEU A 145 6.53 -9.79 14.25
C LEU A 145 7.69 -10.02 13.28
N VAL A 146 8.78 -10.59 13.79
CA VAL A 146 9.89 -11.05 12.94
C VAL A 146 9.53 -12.45 12.44
N ALA A 147 9.30 -12.56 11.13
CA ALA A 147 9.01 -13.84 10.52
C ALA A 147 10.28 -14.71 10.50
N THR A 148 10.14 -15.98 10.86
CA THR A 148 11.25 -16.95 10.89
C THR A 148 11.48 -17.62 9.53
N SER A 149 10.52 -17.54 8.61
CA SER A 149 10.60 -18.07 7.24
C SER A 149 9.68 -17.29 6.30
N SER A 150 9.86 -17.48 4.99
CA SER A 150 8.94 -16.93 3.98
C SER A 150 7.51 -17.41 4.20
N ASN A 151 7.33 -18.69 4.49
CA ASN A 151 6.02 -19.24 4.81
C ASN A 151 5.40 -18.59 6.06
N HIS A 152 6.18 -18.34 7.11
CA HIS A 152 5.68 -17.65 8.30
C HIS A 152 5.21 -16.22 7.95
N SER A 153 5.95 -15.47 7.12
CA SER A 153 5.49 -14.15 6.70
C SER A 153 4.21 -14.19 5.86
N GLU A 154 4.03 -15.21 5.01
CA GLU A 154 2.80 -15.41 4.24
C GLU A 154 1.60 -15.70 5.14
N ILE A 155 1.77 -16.54 6.16
CA ILE A 155 0.73 -16.84 7.16
C ILE A 155 0.32 -15.56 7.90
N LEU A 156 1.28 -14.70 8.25
CA LEU A 156 1.00 -13.41 8.88
C LEU A 156 0.24 -12.46 7.94
N ALA A 157 0.57 -12.44 6.65
CA ALA A 157 -0.17 -11.65 5.66
C ALA A 157 -1.61 -12.16 5.49
N LEU A 158 -1.79 -13.48 5.39
CA LEU A 158 -3.11 -14.11 5.34
C LEU A 158 -3.93 -13.85 6.60
N HIS A 159 -3.30 -13.85 7.78
CA HIS A 159 -3.97 -13.52 9.03
C HIS A 159 -4.53 -12.10 9.01
N GLU A 160 -3.70 -11.11 8.65
CA GLU A 160 -4.14 -9.71 8.55
C GLU A 160 -5.23 -9.51 7.48
N ALA A 161 -5.09 -10.15 6.33
CA ALA A 161 -6.12 -10.14 5.29
C ALA A 161 -7.42 -10.78 5.78
N SER A 162 -7.35 -11.87 6.54
CA SER A 162 -8.54 -12.55 7.08
C SER A 162 -9.32 -11.67 8.05
N ARG A 163 -8.62 -10.90 8.89
CA ARG A 163 -9.25 -9.93 9.80
C ARG A 163 -10.03 -8.86 9.02
N GLU A 164 -9.41 -8.32 7.98
CA GLU A 164 -10.05 -7.35 7.09
C GLU A 164 -11.24 -7.98 6.34
N CYS A 165 -11.10 -9.22 5.86
CA CYS A 165 -12.17 -9.96 5.17
C CYS A 165 -13.41 -10.13 6.05
N VAL A 166 -13.23 -10.53 7.32
CA VAL A 166 -14.35 -10.67 8.28
C VAL A 166 -15.02 -9.32 8.50
N TRP A 167 -14.25 -8.24 8.65
CA TRP A 167 -14.78 -6.89 8.80
C TRP A 167 -15.57 -6.44 7.56
N LEU A 168 -15.00 -6.58 6.36
CA LEU A 168 -15.65 -6.25 5.09
C LEU A 168 -16.95 -7.03 4.89
N ARG A 169 -16.95 -8.33 5.20
CA ARG A 169 -18.15 -9.17 5.13
C ARG A 169 -19.26 -8.65 6.04
N SER A 170 -18.92 -8.25 7.27
CA SER A 170 -19.87 -7.67 8.22
C SER A 170 -20.46 -6.34 7.70
N VAL A 171 -19.60 -5.42 7.25
CA VAL A 171 -20.01 -4.11 6.74
C VAL A 171 -20.89 -4.24 5.50
N ILE A 172 -20.50 -5.09 4.55
CA ILE A 172 -21.27 -5.27 3.31
C ILE A 172 -22.61 -5.96 3.59
N HIS A 173 -22.65 -6.92 4.51
CA HIS A 173 -23.90 -7.53 4.95
C HIS A 173 -24.84 -6.49 5.58
N HIS A 174 -24.30 -5.61 6.44
CA HIS A 174 -25.07 -4.52 7.06
C HIS A 174 -25.60 -3.51 6.02
N ILE A 175 -24.76 -3.06 5.09
CA ILE A 175 -25.17 -2.14 4.02
C ILE A 175 -26.29 -2.78 3.17
N ARG A 176 -26.17 -4.06 2.84
CA ARG A 176 -27.19 -4.78 2.06
C ARG A 176 -28.53 -4.88 2.80
N SER A 177 -28.50 -5.21 4.10
CA SER A 177 -29.71 -5.34 4.89
C SER A 177 -30.39 -3.99 5.14
N THR A 178 -29.64 -2.92 5.36
CA THR A 178 -30.18 -1.58 5.58
C THR A 178 -30.66 -0.89 4.30
N CYS A 179 -29.95 -1.06 3.18
CA CYS A 179 -30.28 -0.39 1.92
C CYS A 179 -31.24 -1.18 1.01
N ALA A 180 -31.81 -2.31 1.50
CA ALA A 180 -32.73 -3.17 0.75
C ALA A 180 -32.21 -3.59 -0.65
N LEU A 181 -30.90 -3.76 -0.78
CA LEU A 181 -30.30 -4.25 -2.02
C LEU A 181 -30.66 -5.73 -2.18
N PRO A 182 -31.18 -6.17 -3.34
CA PRO A 182 -31.62 -7.54 -3.53
C PRO A 182 -30.44 -8.50 -3.31
N GLN A 183 -30.62 -9.41 -2.34
CA GLN A 183 -29.71 -10.50 -2.10
C GLN A 183 -29.86 -11.48 -3.27
N GLN A 184 -28.86 -11.58 -4.15
CA GLN A 184 -28.85 -12.68 -5.11
C GLN A 184 -28.80 -13.97 -4.30
N GLN A 185 -29.85 -14.78 -4.43
CA GLN A 185 -29.94 -16.09 -3.83
C GLN A 185 -28.69 -16.86 -4.22
N THR A 186 -27.85 -17.17 -3.24
CA THR A 186 -26.82 -18.18 -3.40
C THR A 186 -27.56 -19.49 -3.70
N LEU A 187 -27.65 -19.85 -4.98
CA LEU A 187 -28.03 -21.20 -5.36
C LEU A 187 -26.97 -22.12 -4.75
N GLN A 188 -27.34 -22.73 -3.63
CA GLN A 188 -26.71 -23.97 -3.19
C GLN A 188 -26.87 -24.95 -4.34
N GLN A 189 -25.78 -25.20 -5.09
CA GLN A 189 -25.65 -26.41 -5.87
C GLN A 189 -24.70 -27.32 -5.11
N PHE A 190 -25.27 -28.49 -4.80
CA PHE A 190 -24.79 -29.71 -4.14
C PHE A 190 -23.28 -29.91 -3.99
#